data_AF-A0A800AYE1-F1
#
_entry.id   AF-A0A800AYE1-F1
#
_cell.length_a   1.000
_cell.length_b   1.000
_cell.length_c   1.000
_cell.angle_alpha   90.00
_cell.angle_beta   90.00
_cell.angle_gamma   90.00
#
_symmetry.space_group_name_H-M   'P 1'
#
loop_
_entity.id
_entity.type
_entity.pdbx_description
1 polymer ?
#
loop_
_entity_poly.entity_id
_entity_poly.type
_entity_poly.pdbx_seq_one_letter_code
_entity_poly.pdbx_strand_id
1 'polypeptide(L)'
;DTFKKIQAEWKTIGHVPRKFSDKMWKEFRGACNHFFDRLHATQDEANKELVIVFEKKKEYLEKLKESLSDETEVAINDVKKFIQEWKAFGSVPTNMRFIDSKFNKVIDKLFTKLDIDKRESTMMRFKNNMDNFVEAKDTRKIENESYFIRKKIDEITKEVKLLENNLGFFSNASPDNPLVKNVYKSIEKHQEDLGLWKEKLDYIRTLSI
;
A
#
# COMPACT_ATOMS: atom_id res chain seq x y z
N ASP A 1 -17.11 -0.61 17.17
CA ASP A 1 -18.08 -1.71 17.37
C ASP A 1 -18.85 -1.69 18.68
N THR A 2 -18.24 -1.31 19.82
CA THR A 2 -18.89 -1.27 21.14
C THR A 2 -20.09 -0.31 21.23
N PHE A 3 -20.01 0.91 20.69
CA PHE A 3 -21.11 1.88 20.76
C PHE A 3 -22.34 1.49 19.92
N LYS A 4 -22.12 0.84 18.77
CA LYS A 4 -23.20 0.30 17.92
C LYS A 4 -23.94 -0.84 18.63
N LYS A 5 -23.24 -1.64 19.44
CA LYS A 5 -23.84 -2.68 20.30
C LYS A 5 -24.69 -2.04 21.41
N ILE A 6 -24.17 -1.04 22.11
CA ILE A 6 -24.93 -0.31 23.15
C ILE A 6 -26.22 0.32 22.59
N GLN A 7 -26.16 0.91 21.38
CA GLN A 7 -27.36 1.43 20.71
C GLN A 7 -28.35 0.34 20.28
N ALA A 8 -27.86 -0.84 19.93
CA ALA A 8 -28.71 -1.99 19.59
C ALA A 8 -29.37 -2.59 20.85
N GLU A 9 -28.62 -2.72 21.94
CA GLU A 9 -29.10 -3.15 23.26
C GLU A 9 -30.12 -2.16 23.83
N TRP A 10 -29.92 -0.86 23.68
CA TRP A 10 -30.91 0.15 24.09
C TRP A 10 -32.29 -0.07 23.45
N LYS A 11 -32.32 -0.51 22.18
CA LYS A 11 -33.56 -0.77 21.44
C LYS A 11 -34.28 -2.04 21.90
N THR A 12 -33.64 -2.91 22.67
CA THR A 12 -34.22 -4.19 23.13
C THR A 12 -34.77 -4.13 24.56
N ILE A 13 -34.58 -3.03 25.30
CA ILE A 13 -34.92 -2.90 26.74
C ILE A 13 -36.45 -2.90 27.04
N GLY A 14 -37.33 -2.91 26.04
CA GLY A 14 -38.77 -3.03 26.26
C GLY A 14 -39.45 -1.74 26.74
N HIS A 15 -40.70 -1.82 27.20
CA HIS A 15 -41.56 -0.64 27.41
C HIS A 15 -41.23 0.10 28.72
N VAL A 16 -40.71 1.32 28.60
CA VAL A 16 -40.46 2.25 29.71
C VAL A 16 -41.66 3.21 29.85
N PRO A 17 -42.13 3.51 31.08
CA PRO A 17 -43.16 4.53 31.28
C PRO A 17 -42.78 5.87 30.64
N ARG A 18 -43.68 6.46 29.85
CA ARG A 18 -43.44 7.70 29.05
C ARG A 18 -42.76 8.81 29.85
N LYS A 19 -43.14 8.98 31.13
CA LYS A 19 -42.58 9.98 32.05
C LYS A 19 -41.05 9.91 32.21
N PHE A 20 -40.45 8.73 32.08
CA PHE A 20 -39.01 8.51 32.21
C PHE A 20 -38.33 8.24 30.87
N SER A 21 -39.08 7.74 29.88
CA SER A 21 -38.58 7.41 28.53
C SER A 21 -37.90 8.60 27.87
N ASP A 22 -38.55 9.76 27.86
CA ASP A 22 -38.03 10.95 27.14
C ASP A 22 -36.76 11.49 27.80
N LYS A 23 -36.71 11.49 29.13
CA LYS A 23 -35.53 11.94 29.89
C LYS A 23 -34.35 11.01 29.63
N MET A 24 -34.54 9.70 29.79
CA MET A 24 -33.45 8.73 29.60
C MET A 24 -32.98 8.68 28.13
N TRP A 25 -33.89 8.83 27.17
CA TRP A 25 -33.53 8.94 25.76
C TRP A 25 -32.67 10.18 25.47
N LYS A 26 -33.03 11.34 26.06
CA LYS A 26 -32.26 12.58 25.91
C LYS A 26 -30.87 12.46 26.51
N GLU A 27 -30.75 11.85 27.69
CA GLU A 27 -29.46 11.60 28.36
C GLU A 27 -28.59 10.64 27.56
N PHE A 28 -29.15 9.52 27.10
CA PHE A 28 -28.47 8.53 26.27
C PHE A 28 -27.98 9.14 24.95
N ARG A 29 -28.87 9.85 24.23
CA ARG A 29 -28.53 10.52 22.97
C ARG A 29 -27.48 11.61 23.18
N GLY A 30 -27.57 12.36 24.28
CA GLY A 30 -26.57 13.36 24.64
C GLY A 30 -25.17 12.75 24.84
N ALA A 31 -25.09 11.62 25.55
CA ALA A 31 -23.83 10.90 25.72
C ALA A 31 -23.29 10.33 24.39
N CYS A 32 -24.16 9.80 23.52
CA CYS A 32 -23.78 9.36 22.18
C CYS A 32 -23.21 10.51 21.34
N ASN A 33 -23.92 11.63 21.26
CA ASN A 33 -23.49 12.80 20.50
C ASN A 33 -22.12 13.29 20.99
N HIS A 34 -21.95 13.46 22.31
CA HIS A 34 -20.67 13.90 22.88
C HIS A 34 -19.49 12.96 22.58
N PHE A 35 -19.72 11.65 22.48
CA PHE A 35 -18.68 10.71 22.05
C PHE A 35 -18.35 10.87 20.56
N PHE A 36 -19.37 10.91 19.68
CA PHE A 36 -19.15 11.02 18.24
C PHE A 36 -18.59 12.38 17.85
N ASP A 37 -19.01 13.47 18.48
CA ASP A 37 -18.46 14.81 18.25
C ASP A 37 -16.95 14.85 18.55
N ARG A 38 -16.51 14.24 19.66
CA ARG A 38 -15.09 14.13 19.99
C ARG A 38 -14.33 13.20 19.03
N LEU A 39 -14.95 12.09 18.63
CA LEU A 39 -14.36 11.18 17.64
C LEU A 39 -14.16 11.89 16.29
N HIS A 40 -15.17 12.61 15.81
CA HIS A 40 -15.11 13.39 14.58
C HIS A 40 -14.07 14.51 14.68
N ALA A 41 -14.05 15.27 15.78
CA ALA A 41 -13.04 16.30 15.99
C ALA A 41 -11.60 15.74 15.95
N THR A 42 -11.37 14.57 16.56
CA THR A 42 -10.06 13.90 16.54
C THR A 42 -9.71 13.42 15.13
N GLN A 43 -10.69 12.86 14.39
CA GLN A 43 -10.48 12.44 13.00
C GLN A 43 -10.20 13.62 12.07
N ASP A 44 -10.90 14.74 12.27
CA ASP A 44 -10.70 15.97 11.51
C ASP A 44 -9.32 16.57 11.77
N GLU A 45 -8.86 16.54 13.02
CA GLU A 45 -7.50 16.97 13.39
C GLU A 45 -6.43 16.08 12.77
N ALA A 46 -6.55 14.76 12.88
CA ALA A 46 -5.64 13.82 12.22
C ALA A 46 -5.65 13.99 10.69
N ASN A 47 -6.84 14.24 10.10
CA ASN A 47 -6.95 14.51 8.68
C ASN A 47 -6.26 15.82 8.28
N LYS A 48 -6.34 16.87 9.11
CA LYS A 48 -5.59 18.12 8.88
C LYS A 48 -4.09 17.89 8.85
N GLU A 49 -3.54 17.10 9.78
CA GLU A 49 -2.10 16.77 9.77
C GLU A 49 -1.70 16.03 8.49
N LEU A 50 -2.51 15.06 8.05
CA LEU A 50 -2.26 14.33 6.81
C LEU A 50 -2.39 15.22 5.57
N VAL A 51 -3.28 16.22 5.57
CA VAL A 51 -3.39 17.23 4.50
C VAL A 51 -2.15 18.13 4.48
N ILE A 52 -1.59 18.50 5.63
CA ILE A 52 -0.31 19.23 5.70
C ILE A 52 0.82 18.40 5.08
N VAL A 53 0.87 17.10 5.35
CA VAL A 53 1.84 16.19 4.70
C VAL A 53 1.65 16.17 3.18
N PHE A 54 0.41 16.15 2.70
CA PHE A 54 0.12 16.22 1.27
C PHE A 54 0.66 17.50 0.63
N GLU A 55 0.43 18.67 1.24
CA GLU A 55 0.94 19.93 0.70
C GLU A 55 2.48 19.97 0.69
N LYS A 56 3.15 19.46 1.74
CA LYS A 56 4.62 19.32 1.75
C LYS A 56 5.13 18.44 0.62
N LYS A 57 4.50 17.27 0.41
CA LYS A 57 4.83 16.36 -0.69
C LYS A 57 4.60 17.00 -2.05
N LYS A 58 3.52 17.76 -2.21
CA LYS A 58 3.21 18.48 -3.44
C LYS A 58 4.25 19.55 -3.73
N GLU A 59 4.60 20.39 -2.76
CA GLU A 59 5.64 21.42 -2.91
C GLU A 59 6.98 20.79 -3.26
N TYR A 60 7.38 19.74 -2.55
CA TYR A 60 8.61 19.01 -2.84
C TYR A 60 8.62 18.44 -4.26
N LEU A 61 7.50 17.84 -4.70
CA LEU A 61 7.40 17.28 -6.04
C LEU A 61 7.54 18.34 -7.13
N GLU A 62 6.96 19.53 -6.93
CA GLU A 62 7.10 20.62 -7.91
C GLU A 62 8.53 21.15 -7.94
N LYS A 63 9.16 21.41 -6.78
CA LYS A 63 10.59 21.80 -6.71
C LYS A 63 11.50 20.76 -7.38
N LEU A 64 11.23 19.48 -7.12
CA LEU A 64 11.99 18.40 -7.73
C LEU A 64 11.87 18.43 -9.25
N LYS A 65 10.66 18.56 -9.80
CA LYS A 65 10.47 18.67 -11.26
C LYS A 65 11.15 19.90 -11.85
N GLU A 66 11.07 21.04 -11.18
CA GLU A 66 11.73 22.29 -11.62
C GLU A 66 13.25 22.13 -11.66
N SER A 67 13.83 21.40 -10.69
CA SER A 67 15.26 21.11 -10.64
C SER A 67 15.73 20.07 -11.66
N LEU A 68 14.79 19.30 -12.23
CA LEU A 68 15.09 18.21 -13.16
C LEU A 68 14.82 18.68 -14.60
N SER A 69 15.85 19.23 -15.25
CA SER A 69 15.84 19.41 -16.69
C SER A 69 16.30 18.14 -17.42
N ASP A 70 16.01 18.03 -18.72
CA ASP A 70 16.48 16.91 -19.55
C ASP A 70 18.03 16.83 -19.60
N GLU A 71 18.71 17.94 -19.35
CA GLU A 71 20.18 18.04 -19.31
C GLU A 71 20.77 17.81 -17.91
N THR A 72 19.94 17.78 -16.86
CA THR A 72 20.43 17.60 -15.49
C THR A 72 21.02 16.20 -15.33
N GLU A 73 22.32 16.12 -15.04
CA GLU A 73 22.96 14.87 -14.61
C GLU A 73 22.52 14.56 -13.18
N VAL A 74 21.88 13.40 -13.00
CA VAL A 74 21.39 12.94 -11.71
C VAL A 74 22.04 11.61 -11.43
N ALA A 75 22.77 11.48 -10.32
CA ALA A 75 23.37 10.21 -9.95
C ALA A 75 22.34 9.32 -9.24
N ILE A 76 22.59 8.01 -9.23
CA ILE A 76 21.73 7.04 -8.52
C ILE A 76 21.58 7.37 -7.02
N ASN A 77 22.60 7.96 -6.41
CA ASN A 77 22.57 8.36 -5.01
C ASN A 77 21.62 9.54 -4.77
N ASP A 78 21.43 10.43 -5.73
CA ASP A 78 20.48 11.54 -5.63
C ASP A 78 19.05 11.01 -5.74
N VAL A 79 18.81 10.05 -6.64
CA VAL A 79 17.51 9.34 -6.72
C VAL A 79 17.17 8.67 -5.39
N LYS A 80 18.15 8.02 -4.73
CA LYS A 80 17.96 7.44 -3.39
C LYS A 80 17.61 8.48 -2.34
N LYS A 81 18.28 9.64 -2.33
CA LYS A 81 17.96 10.76 -1.44
C LYS A 81 16.54 11.27 -1.66
N PHE A 82 16.12 11.46 -2.92
CA PHE A 82 14.76 11.91 -3.22
C PHE A 82 13.70 10.95 -2.66
N ILE A 83 13.94 9.65 -2.77
CA ILE A 83 13.05 8.62 -2.20
C ILE A 83 13.04 8.66 -0.67
N GLN A 84 14.19 8.89 -0.02
CA GLN A 84 14.28 8.99 1.44
C GLN A 84 13.56 10.25 1.96
N GLU A 85 13.80 11.41 1.36
CA GLU A 85 13.11 12.66 1.68
C GLU A 85 11.60 12.53 1.48
N TRP A 86 11.16 11.92 0.37
CA TRP A 86 9.74 11.66 0.12
C TRP A 86 9.06 10.85 1.23
N LYS A 87 9.76 9.81 1.73
CA LYS A 87 9.25 8.97 2.82
C LYS A 87 9.24 9.68 4.16
N ALA A 88 10.22 10.54 4.42
CA ALA A 88 10.32 11.30 5.67
C ALA A 88 9.11 12.22 5.91
N PHE A 89 8.43 12.68 4.86
CA PHE A 89 7.18 13.42 5.00
C PHE A 89 6.02 12.60 5.60
N GLY A 90 6.05 11.28 5.48
CA GLY A 90 5.01 10.39 5.99
C GLY A 90 3.90 10.06 4.98
N SER A 91 2.75 9.63 5.50
CA SER A 91 1.61 9.17 4.69
C SER A 91 0.61 10.29 4.44
N VAL A 92 -0.13 10.18 3.33
CA VAL A 92 -1.20 11.11 2.96
C VAL A 92 -2.57 10.45 3.14
N PRO A 93 -3.67 11.21 3.18
CA PRO A 93 -5.01 10.66 3.16
C PRO A 93 -5.23 9.77 1.92
N THR A 94 -6.07 8.74 2.05
CA THR A 94 -6.30 7.75 0.98
C THR A 94 -6.75 8.40 -0.34
N ASN A 95 -7.63 9.41 -0.28
CA ASN A 95 -8.10 10.17 -1.45
C ASN A 95 -7.01 11.02 -2.12
N MET A 96 -5.89 11.28 -1.43
CA MET A 96 -4.76 12.07 -1.91
C MET A 96 -3.54 11.22 -2.31
N ARG A 97 -3.63 9.89 -2.22
CA ARG A 97 -2.53 8.95 -2.54
C ARG A 97 -2.06 9.00 -4.00
N PHE A 98 -2.80 9.67 -4.88
CA PHE A 98 -2.37 9.92 -6.26
C PHE A 98 -1.03 10.68 -6.32
N ILE A 99 -0.68 11.46 -5.29
CA ILE A 99 0.58 12.20 -5.22
C ILE A 99 1.80 11.27 -5.24
N ASP A 100 1.72 10.14 -4.54
CA ASP A 100 2.78 9.12 -4.54
C ASP A 100 2.95 8.50 -5.93
N SER A 101 1.85 8.33 -6.67
CA SER A 101 1.92 7.86 -8.07
C SER A 101 2.59 8.88 -8.98
N LYS A 102 2.33 10.18 -8.80
CA LYS A 102 3.01 11.25 -9.55
C LYS A 102 4.51 11.27 -9.25
N PHE A 103 4.90 11.15 -7.98
CA PHE A 103 6.31 11.06 -7.59
C PHE A 103 6.98 9.81 -8.18
N ASN A 104 6.35 8.64 -8.08
CA ASN A 104 6.90 7.41 -8.66
C ASN A 104 7.15 7.52 -10.17
N LYS A 105 6.27 8.21 -10.92
CA LYS A 105 6.51 8.48 -12.35
C LYS A 105 7.76 9.32 -12.61
N VAL A 106 8.07 10.28 -11.74
CA VAL A 106 9.30 11.08 -11.86
C VAL A 106 10.52 10.19 -11.60
N ILE A 107 10.48 9.40 -10.52
CA ILE A 107 11.55 8.47 -10.17
C ILE A 107 11.76 7.40 -11.26
N ASP A 108 10.70 6.85 -11.84
CA ASP A 108 10.80 5.86 -12.92
C ASP A 108 11.45 6.46 -14.17
N LYS A 109 11.16 7.71 -14.50
CA LYS A 109 11.85 8.44 -15.58
C LYS A 109 13.34 8.61 -15.30
N LEU A 110 13.71 8.94 -14.06
CA LEU A 110 15.11 9.06 -13.65
C LEU A 110 15.84 7.72 -13.75
N PHE A 111 15.21 6.62 -13.32
CA PHE A 111 15.78 5.28 -13.50
C PHE A 111 15.95 4.91 -14.97
N THR A 112 14.97 5.25 -15.83
CA THR A 112 15.09 5.02 -17.28
C THR A 112 16.25 5.83 -17.88
N LYS A 113 16.45 7.09 -17.45
CA LYS A 113 17.59 7.92 -17.88
C LYS A 113 18.94 7.33 -17.46
N LEU A 114 18.96 6.61 -16.34
CA LEU A 114 20.14 5.93 -15.79
C LEU A 114 20.37 4.53 -16.36
N ASP A 115 19.57 4.10 -17.36
CA ASP A 115 19.59 2.73 -17.91
C ASP A 115 19.36 1.65 -16.85
N ILE A 116 18.62 1.99 -15.79
CA ILE A 116 18.24 1.06 -14.72
C ILE A 116 16.92 0.43 -15.10
N ASP A 117 16.91 -0.89 -15.21
CA ASP A 117 15.72 -1.62 -15.60
C ASP A 117 14.63 -1.59 -14.51
N LYS A 118 13.40 -1.91 -14.90
CA LYS A 118 12.23 -1.83 -14.00
C LYS A 118 12.31 -2.82 -12.83
N ARG A 119 12.87 -4.01 -13.06
CA ARG A 119 13.07 -5.03 -12.02
C ARG A 119 14.11 -4.54 -11.02
N GLU A 120 15.25 -4.05 -11.51
CA GLU A 120 16.32 -3.52 -10.66
C GLU A 120 15.86 -2.32 -9.83
N SER A 121 15.22 -1.31 -10.43
CA SER A 121 14.68 -0.15 -9.72
C SER A 121 13.63 -0.55 -8.66
N THR A 122 12.83 -1.58 -8.92
CA THR A 122 11.89 -2.14 -7.95
C THR A 122 12.60 -2.80 -6.78
N MET A 123 13.64 -3.58 -7.05
CA MET A 123 14.48 -4.19 -6.02
C MET A 123 15.23 -3.15 -5.20
N MET A 124 15.79 -2.10 -5.82
CA MET A 124 16.46 -1.01 -5.10
C MET A 124 15.55 -0.30 -4.11
N ARG A 125 14.32 0.04 -4.53
CA ARG A 125 13.32 0.65 -3.63
C ARG A 125 12.96 -0.26 -2.47
N PHE A 126 12.82 -1.55 -2.75
CA PHE A 126 12.54 -2.57 -1.74
C PHE A 126 13.70 -2.70 -0.74
N LYS A 127 14.94 -2.83 -1.23
CA LYS A 127 16.14 -2.92 -0.39
C LYS A 127 16.24 -1.70 0.54
N ASN A 128 16.16 -0.50 -0.02
CA ASN A 128 16.13 0.74 0.76
C ASN A 128 15.02 0.73 1.82
N ASN A 129 13.80 0.26 1.51
CA ASN A 129 12.74 0.15 2.52
C ASN A 129 13.14 -0.77 3.69
N MET A 130 13.72 -1.94 3.40
CA MET A 130 14.09 -2.87 4.45
C MET A 130 15.30 -2.37 5.25
N ASP A 131 16.30 -1.78 4.59
CA ASP A 131 17.46 -1.16 5.26
C ASP A 131 16.99 -0.11 6.28
N ASN A 132 16.02 0.74 5.91
CA ASN A 132 15.42 1.70 6.86
C ASN A 132 14.73 1.01 8.05
N PHE A 133 14.09 -0.15 7.86
CA PHE A 133 13.48 -0.90 8.97
C PHE A 133 14.54 -1.54 9.86
N VAL A 134 15.65 -2.02 9.29
CA VAL A 134 16.80 -2.54 10.04
C VAL A 134 17.45 -1.43 10.86
N GLU A 135 17.73 -0.27 10.26
CA GLU A 135 18.27 0.91 10.95
C GLU A 135 17.35 1.38 12.09
N ALA A 136 16.04 1.39 11.85
CA ALA A 136 15.04 1.72 12.87
C ALA A 136 14.81 0.61 13.92
N LYS A 137 15.44 -0.56 13.76
CA LYS A 137 15.25 -1.76 14.59
C LYS A 137 13.76 -2.20 14.69
N ASP A 138 12.98 -1.95 13.64
CA ASP A 138 11.54 -2.27 13.58
C ASP A 138 11.36 -3.69 13.00
N THR A 139 11.77 -4.71 13.77
CA THR A 139 11.72 -6.12 13.36
C THR A 139 10.31 -6.57 12.96
N ARG A 140 9.29 -6.06 13.66
CA ARG A 140 7.88 -6.31 13.35
C ARG A 140 7.50 -5.93 11.91
N LYS A 141 7.99 -4.80 11.38
CA LYS A 141 7.71 -4.43 9.99
C LYS A 141 8.37 -5.37 9.00
N ILE A 142 9.58 -5.84 9.30
CA ILE A 142 10.28 -6.79 8.44
C ILE A 142 9.56 -8.15 8.43
N GLU A 143 9.10 -8.62 9.59
CA GLU A 143 8.29 -9.83 9.71
C GLU A 143 6.96 -9.72 8.93
N ASN A 144 6.27 -8.59 9.04
CA ASN A 144 5.03 -8.33 8.30
C ASN A 144 5.28 -8.34 6.79
N GLU A 145 6.37 -7.73 6.32
CA GLU A 145 6.76 -7.74 4.91
C GLU A 145 7.11 -9.16 4.45
N SER A 146 7.87 -9.93 5.24
CA SER A 146 8.21 -11.34 4.97
C SER A 146 6.95 -12.20 4.82
N TYR A 147 6.01 -12.04 5.75
CA TYR A 147 4.72 -12.72 5.69
C TYR A 147 3.93 -12.33 4.44
N PHE A 148 3.85 -11.04 4.13
CA PHE A 148 3.15 -10.55 2.93
C PHE A 148 3.76 -11.10 1.64
N ILE A 149 5.09 -11.10 1.52
CA ILE A 149 5.80 -11.65 0.36
C ILE A 149 5.54 -13.14 0.22
N ARG A 150 5.64 -13.91 1.32
CA ARG A 150 5.34 -15.36 1.29
C ARG A 150 3.91 -15.62 0.84
N LYS A 151 2.94 -14.86 1.37
CA LYS A 151 1.54 -14.95 0.95
C LYS A 151 1.39 -14.66 -0.55
N LYS A 152 2.08 -13.64 -1.07
CA LYS A 152 2.05 -13.30 -2.51
C LYS A 152 2.68 -14.38 -3.38
N ILE A 153 3.79 -14.96 -2.95
CA ILE A 153 4.43 -16.11 -3.60
C ILE A 153 3.44 -17.28 -3.67
N ASP A 154 2.77 -17.60 -2.57
CA ASP A 154 1.80 -18.70 -2.52
C ASP A 154 0.59 -18.44 -3.43
N GLU A 155 0.05 -17.22 -3.43
CA GLU A 155 -1.06 -16.81 -4.32
C GLU A 155 -0.67 -16.97 -5.80
N ILE A 156 0.47 -16.41 -6.22
CA ILE A 156 0.92 -16.49 -7.61
C ILE A 156 1.26 -17.94 -8.00
N THR A 157 1.87 -18.71 -7.10
CA THR A 157 2.19 -20.12 -7.36
C THR A 157 0.93 -20.96 -7.58
N LYS A 158 -0.14 -20.70 -6.82
CA LYS A 158 -1.44 -21.36 -7.03
C LYS A 158 -2.06 -20.96 -8.37
N GLU A 159 -1.98 -19.68 -8.73
CA GLU A 159 -2.49 -19.19 -10.02
C GLU A 159 -1.76 -19.83 -11.21
N VAL A 160 -0.42 -19.90 -11.16
CA VAL A 160 0.38 -20.56 -12.20
C VAL A 160 -0.03 -22.03 -12.34
N LYS A 161 -0.13 -22.76 -11.23
CA LYS A 161 -0.58 -24.17 -11.25
C LYS A 161 -1.98 -24.33 -11.84
N LEU A 162 -2.90 -23.41 -11.55
CA LEU A 162 -4.25 -23.43 -12.12
C LEU A 162 -4.20 -23.23 -13.63
N LEU A 163 -3.42 -22.25 -14.11
CA LEU A 163 -3.26 -21.99 -15.54
C LEU A 163 -2.57 -23.15 -16.27
N GLU A 164 -1.58 -23.78 -15.66
CA GLU A 164 -0.91 -24.99 -16.18
C GLU A 164 -1.87 -26.18 -16.27
N ASN A 165 -2.67 -26.41 -15.23
CA ASN A 165 -3.73 -27.42 -15.26
C ASN A 165 -4.76 -27.12 -16.36
N ASN A 166 -5.17 -25.86 -16.50
CA ASN A 166 -6.07 -25.40 -17.56
C ASN A 166 -5.49 -25.70 -18.94
N LEU A 167 -4.20 -25.46 -19.18
CA LEU A 167 -3.50 -25.84 -20.41
C LEU A 167 -3.55 -27.35 -20.68
N GLY A 168 -3.46 -28.18 -19.63
CA GLY A 168 -3.61 -29.63 -19.74
C GLY A 168 -4.95 -30.05 -20.36
N PHE A 169 -6.05 -29.32 -20.10
CA PHE A 169 -7.35 -29.58 -20.73
C PHE A 169 -7.43 -29.12 -22.19
N PHE A 170 -6.51 -28.26 -22.63
CA PHE A 170 -6.38 -27.82 -24.03
C PHE A 170 -5.42 -28.72 -24.83
N SER A 171 -5.13 -29.94 -24.38
CA SER A 171 -4.21 -30.87 -25.05
C SER A 171 -4.53 -31.12 -26.54
N ASN A 172 -5.79 -30.95 -26.93
CA ASN A 172 -6.28 -31.13 -28.31
C ASN A 172 -6.41 -29.81 -29.10
N ALA A 173 -6.18 -28.66 -28.46
CA ALA A 173 -6.22 -27.37 -29.12
C ALA A 173 -4.88 -27.08 -29.82
N SER A 174 -4.92 -26.48 -31.00
CA SER A 174 -3.70 -26.05 -31.69
C SER A 174 -2.91 -25.06 -30.81
N PRO A 175 -1.57 -25.15 -30.77
CA PRO A 175 -0.71 -24.14 -30.15
C PRO A 175 -0.93 -22.72 -30.71
N ASP A 176 -1.50 -22.63 -31.92
CA ASP A 176 -1.81 -21.36 -32.56
C ASP A 176 -3.13 -20.72 -32.06
N ASN A 177 -3.89 -21.44 -31.23
CA ASN A 177 -5.16 -20.95 -30.66
C ASN A 177 -4.91 -19.69 -29.80
N PRO A 178 -5.61 -18.57 -30.06
CA PRO A 178 -5.46 -17.33 -29.31
C PRO A 178 -5.63 -17.50 -27.79
N LEU A 179 -6.53 -18.37 -27.34
CA LEU A 179 -6.75 -18.64 -25.92
C LEU A 179 -5.53 -19.32 -25.29
N VAL A 180 -4.98 -20.33 -25.96
CA VAL A 180 -3.78 -21.07 -25.50
C VAL A 180 -2.58 -20.12 -25.42
N LYS A 181 -2.37 -19.28 -26.46
CA LYS A 181 -1.31 -18.25 -26.44
C LYS A 181 -1.48 -17.25 -25.29
N ASN A 182 -2.70 -16.82 -25.02
CA ASN A 182 -2.96 -15.89 -23.92
C ASN A 182 -2.66 -16.52 -22.56
N VAL A 183 -2.99 -17.81 -22.37
CA VAL A 183 -2.65 -18.53 -21.14
C VAL A 183 -1.13 -18.67 -20.97
N TYR A 184 -0.39 -19.03 -22.03
CA TYR A 184 1.08 -19.06 -21.98
C TYR A 184 1.68 -17.71 -21.59
N LYS A 185 1.24 -16.62 -22.22
CA LYS A 185 1.68 -15.26 -21.87
C LYS A 185 1.36 -14.90 -20.42
N SER A 186 0.22 -15.33 -19.91
CA SER A 186 -0.16 -15.09 -18.51
C SER A 186 0.74 -15.87 -17.55
N ILE A 187 1.04 -17.14 -17.86
CA ILE A 187 1.96 -17.97 -17.08
C ILE A 187 3.35 -17.33 -17.05
N GLU A 188 3.89 -16.95 -18.20
CA GLU A 188 5.20 -16.28 -18.33
C GLU A 188 5.26 -15.03 -17.45
N LYS A 189 4.27 -14.15 -17.55
CA LYS A 189 4.17 -12.95 -16.71
C LYS A 189 4.12 -13.28 -15.22
N HIS A 190 3.32 -14.28 -14.82
CA HIS A 190 3.25 -14.70 -13.42
C HIS A 190 4.58 -15.32 -12.93
N GLN A 191 5.32 -16.01 -13.79
CA GLN A 191 6.63 -16.56 -13.47
C GLN A 191 7.68 -15.45 -13.29
N GLU A 192 7.66 -14.42 -14.13
CA GLU A 192 8.50 -13.22 -13.96
C GLU A 192 8.21 -12.52 -12.63
N ASP A 193 6.93 -12.26 -12.34
CA ASP A 193 6.47 -11.66 -11.09
C ASP A 193 6.90 -12.52 -9.88
N LEU A 194 6.69 -13.84 -9.97
CA LEU A 194 7.10 -14.80 -8.93
C LEU A 194 8.62 -14.74 -8.69
N GLY A 195 9.41 -14.64 -9.75
CA GLY A 195 10.86 -14.47 -9.67
C GLY A 195 11.25 -13.20 -8.90
N LEU A 196 10.56 -12.09 -9.13
CA LEU A 196 10.80 -10.84 -8.39
C LEU A 196 10.42 -10.99 -6.90
N TRP A 197 9.28 -11.61 -6.59
CA TRP A 197 8.87 -11.83 -5.19
C TRP A 197 9.82 -12.76 -4.43
N LYS A 198 10.34 -13.80 -5.09
CA LYS A 198 11.36 -14.68 -4.51
C LYS A 198 12.65 -13.92 -4.20
N GLU A 199 13.11 -13.07 -5.13
CA GLU A 199 14.29 -12.24 -4.91
C GLU A 199 14.13 -11.29 -3.72
N LYS A 200 12.96 -10.69 -3.55
CA LYS A 200 12.62 -9.88 -2.36
C LYS A 200 12.70 -10.71 -1.07
N LEU A 201 12.13 -11.91 -1.07
CA LEU A 201 12.15 -12.80 0.08
C LEU A 201 13.59 -13.21 0.44
N ASP A 202 14.39 -13.54 -0.57
CA ASP A 202 15.79 -13.92 -0.38
C ASP A 202 16.59 -12.77 0.23
N TYR A 203 16.39 -11.54 -0.26
CA TYR A 203 17.00 -10.39 0.38
C TYR A 203 16.58 -10.21 1.85
N ILE A 204 15.29 -10.35 2.19
CA ILE A 204 14.87 -10.32 3.62
C ILE A 204 15.61 -11.38 4.43
N ARG A 205 15.82 -12.58 3.89
CA ARG A 205 16.56 -13.66 4.58
C ARG A 205 18.03 -13.33 4.78
N THR A 206 18.63 -12.46 3.95
CA THR A 206 20.01 -11.99 4.14
C THR A 206 20.14 -10.93 5.23
N LEU A 207 19.06 -10.21 5.53
CA LEU A 207 19.01 -9.30 6.67
C LEU A 207 19.05 -10.18 7.91
N SER A 208 20.21 -10.20 8.57
CA SER A 208 20.39 -10.93 9.83
C SER A 208 19.57 -10.20 10.90
N ILE A 209 18.34 -10.66 11.12
CA ILE A 209 17.37 -10.15 12.09
C ILE A 209 17.49 -10.97 13.38
#